data_AF-A0A382AVF8-F1
#
_entry.id   AF-A0A382AVF8-F1
#
_cell.length_a   1.000
_cell.length_b   1.000
_cell.length_c   1.000
_cell.angle_alpha   90.00
_cell.angle_beta   90.00
_cell.angle_gamma   90.00
#
_symmetry.space_group_name_H-M   'P 1'
#
loop_
_entity.id
_entity.type
_entity.pdbx_description
1 polymer ?
#
loop_
_entity_poly.entity_id
_entity_poly.type
_entity_poly.pdbx_seq_one_letter_code
_entity_poly.pdbx_strand_id
1 'polypeptide(L)'
;VTKKVRITLLPLNQSFEVKKESALHDVLFNYGVEFPCGGHARCRGCRIRIKEGDLPITDPQKHILNDTEIENGWRLACQGSVLDDITIELDQWKSDVLSDDSDFQFIPLDGLGVAIDLGTTTLAAQLVNRETGEVLAVETAINPQAKFGGDIMTRIDAASRLKKHEEMQQLIRSKLMDMITDLLKSSNEEMMKLKRVIIVGNAVMHNIFCGIDVTPMGYHPFEP
;
A
#
# COMPACT_ATOMS: atom_id res chain seq x y z
N VAL A 1 -18.88 -14.33 27.19
CA VAL A 1 -18.88 -14.36 25.71
C VAL A 1 -18.45 -12.99 25.23
N THR A 2 -17.29 -12.87 24.58
CA THR A 2 -16.79 -11.59 24.10
C THR A 2 -17.69 -11.09 22.98
N LYS A 3 -18.34 -9.94 23.16
CA LYS A 3 -19.23 -9.35 22.16
C LYS A 3 -18.38 -8.99 20.94
N LYS A 4 -18.76 -9.49 19.77
CA LYS A 4 -18.12 -9.16 18.50
C LYS A 4 -18.90 -8.06 17.80
N VAL A 5 -18.18 -7.28 17.00
CA VAL A 5 -18.70 -6.19 16.18
C VAL A 5 -18.12 -6.30 14.78
N ARG A 6 -18.88 -5.84 13.78
CA ARG A 6 -18.53 -5.94 12.36
C ARG A 6 -17.90 -4.63 11.88
N ILE A 7 -16.78 -4.75 11.18
CA ILE A 7 -16.18 -3.65 10.42
C ILE A 7 -16.34 -3.96 8.94
N THR A 8 -16.82 -2.99 8.18
CA THR A 8 -16.87 -3.04 6.71
C THR A 8 -15.93 -1.98 6.15
N LEU A 9 -15.04 -2.38 5.25
CA LEU A 9 -14.09 -1.49 4.59
C LEU A 9 -14.53 -1.19 3.15
N LEU A 10 -14.56 0.09 2.81
CA LEU A 10 -14.81 0.59 1.45
C LEU A 10 -13.53 1.25 0.90
N PRO A 11 -13.28 1.16 -0.42
CA PRO A 11 -14.12 0.56 -1.47
C PRO A 11 -13.98 -0.97 -1.60
N LEU A 12 -13.11 -1.60 -0.80
CA LEU A 12 -12.85 -3.05 -0.80
C LEU A 12 -14.09 -3.95 -0.70
N ASN A 13 -15.19 -3.43 -0.15
CA ASN A 13 -16.42 -4.16 0.15
C ASN A 13 -16.17 -5.43 0.99
N GLN A 14 -15.17 -5.35 1.88
CA GLN A 14 -14.75 -6.46 2.74
C GLN A 14 -15.28 -6.23 4.15
N SER A 15 -15.95 -7.23 4.73
CA SER A 15 -16.44 -7.19 6.10
C SER A 15 -15.82 -8.29 6.95
N PHE A 16 -15.49 -7.99 8.21
CA PHE A 16 -14.95 -8.96 9.16
C PHE A 16 -15.37 -8.61 10.59
N GLU A 17 -15.30 -9.60 11.48
CA GLU A 17 -15.67 -9.44 12.88
C GLU A 17 -14.44 -9.24 13.77
N VAL A 18 -14.51 -8.23 14.64
CA VAL A 18 -13.50 -7.98 15.67
C VAL A 18 -14.12 -8.03 17.06
N LYS A 19 -13.28 -8.15 18.09
CA LYS A 19 -13.75 -8.03 19.48
C LYS A 19 -14.18 -6.57 19.71
N LYS A 20 -15.30 -6.34 20.40
CA LYS A 20 -15.66 -4.99 20.87
C LYS A 20 -14.49 -4.39 21.66
N GLU A 21 -14.27 -3.09 21.52
CA GLU A 21 -13.15 -2.31 22.07
C GLU A 21 -11.78 -2.56 21.41
N SER A 22 -11.70 -3.35 20.34
CA SER A 22 -10.46 -3.47 19.57
C SER A 22 -10.03 -2.10 19.03
N ALA A 23 -8.76 -1.77 19.19
CA ALA A 23 -8.19 -0.56 18.65
C ALA A 23 -8.19 -0.63 17.11
N LEU A 24 -8.64 0.44 16.45
CA LEU A 24 -8.62 0.51 14.98
C LEU A 24 -7.20 0.43 14.42
N HIS A 25 -6.19 0.80 15.22
CA HIS A 25 -4.80 0.70 14.82
C HIS A 25 -4.38 -0.75 14.48
N ASP A 26 -4.65 -1.70 15.38
CA ASP A 26 -4.29 -3.12 15.21
C ASP A 26 -5.04 -3.74 14.03
N VAL A 27 -6.27 -3.31 13.86
CA VAL A 27 -7.16 -3.85 12.82
C VAL A 27 -6.74 -3.33 11.45
N LEU A 28 -6.71 -2.00 11.28
CA LEU A 28 -6.55 -1.37 9.99
C LEU A 28 -5.11 -1.42 9.44
N PHE A 29 -4.12 -1.65 10.31
CA PHE A 29 -2.74 -1.92 9.86
C PHE A 29 -2.68 -3.12 8.91
N ASN A 30 -3.45 -4.18 9.19
CA ASN A 30 -3.53 -5.36 8.32
C ASN A 30 -4.21 -5.08 6.96
N TYR A 31 -4.90 -3.94 6.85
CA TYR A 31 -5.57 -3.48 5.63
C TYR A 31 -4.87 -2.28 4.99
N GLY A 32 -3.62 -2.02 5.39
CA GLY A 32 -2.75 -1.05 4.74
C GLY A 32 -2.81 0.37 5.29
N VAL A 33 -3.57 0.63 6.35
CA VAL A 33 -3.57 1.95 6.98
C VAL A 33 -2.27 2.16 7.76
N GLU A 34 -1.52 3.18 7.37
CA GLU A 34 -0.27 3.54 8.04
C GLU A 34 -0.47 4.47 9.25
N PHE A 35 0.38 4.29 10.25
CA PHE A 35 0.36 5.05 11.50
C PHE A 35 1.72 5.73 11.77
N PRO A 36 2.19 6.65 10.91
CA PRO A 36 3.56 7.16 10.98
C PRO A 36 3.87 7.97 12.25
N CYS A 37 2.85 8.51 12.92
CA CYS A 37 3.01 9.17 14.22
C CYS A 37 2.81 8.24 15.44
N GLY A 38 2.60 6.94 15.23
CA GLY A 38 2.48 5.95 16.29
C GLY A 38 1.31 6.16 17.26
N GLY A 39 0.18 6.72 16.81
CA GLY A 39 -1.00 6.91 17.68
C GLY A 39 -1.27 8.33 18.13
N HIS A 40 -0.32 9.26 18.01
CA HIS A 40 -0.38 10.54 18.75
C HIS A 40 -1.26 11.63 18.13
N ALA A 41 -2.02 11.33 17.06
CA ALA A 41 -2.78 12.30 16.29
C ALA A 41 -1.92 13.54 15.98
N ARG A 42 -0.99 13.43 15.03
CA ARG A 42 -0.13 14.57 14.59
C ARG A 42 0.07 14.65 13.09
N CYS A 43 0.12 13.50 12.41
CA CYS A 43 0.51 13.39 10.99
C CYS A 43 -0.65 13.32 10.00
N ARG A 44 -1.90 13.12 10.45
CA ARG A 44 -3.08 12.83 9.63
C ARG A 44 -3.00 11.56 8.73
N GLY A 45 -1.89 10.82 8.72
CA GLY A 45 -1.70 9.66 7.83
C GLY A 45 -2.68 8.49 8.04
N CYS A 46 -3.25 8.36 9.25
CA CYS A 46 -4.25 7.33 9.60
C CYS A 46 -5.70 7.81 9.43
N ARG A 47 -5.92 8.80 8.56
CA ARG A 47 -7.23 9.41 8.34
C ARG A 47 -8.17 8.41 7.66
N ILE A 48 -9.37 8.29 8.21
CA ILE A 48 -10.44 7.42 7.73
C ILE A 48 -11.75 8.20 7.71
N ARG A 49 -12.70 7.78 6.86
CA ARG A 49 -14.03 8.38 6.84
C ARG A 49 -15.08 7.37 7.28
N ILE A 50 -15.92 7.76 8.22
CA ILE A 50 -17.02 6.93 8.69
C ILE A 50 -18.22 7.17 7.77
N LYS A 51 -18.70 6.10 7.12
CA LYS A 51 -19.91 6.14 6.27
C LYS A 51 -21.16 5.76 7.05
N GLU A 52 -21.04 4.75 7.90
CA GLU A 52 -22.12 4.24 8.75
C GLU A 52 -21.54 3.81 10.10
N GLY A 53 -22.35 3.90 11.16
CA GLY A 53 -21.90 3.69 12.54
C GLY A 53 -21.34 4.95 13.18
N ASP A 54 -20.83 4.82 14.41
CA ASP A 54 -20.30 5.94 15.17
C ASP A 54 -18.86 5.67 15.62
N LEU A 55 -18.03 6.71 15.52
CA LEU A 55 -16.69 6.75 16.09
C LEU A 55 -16.51 8.12 16.76
N PRO A 56 -16.56 8.17 18.10
CA PRO A 56 -16.44 9.41 18.84
C PRO A 56 -15.13 10.15 18.52
N ILE A 57 -15.24 11.47 18.39
CA ILE A 57 -14.06 12.31 18.20
C ILE A 57 -13.37 12.58 19.53
N THR A 58 -12.04 12.43 19.57
CA THR A 58 -11.22 12.76 20.74
C THR A 58 -10.71 14.19 20.68
N ASP A 59 -10.38 14.80 21.82
CA ASP A 59 -9.87 16.18 21.86
C ASP A 59 -8.59 16.40 21.03
N PRO A 60 -7.62 15.46 20.97
CA PRO A 60 -6.48 15.57 20.06
C PRO A 60 -6.89 15.67 18.58
N GLN A 61 -7.98 15.02 18.17
CA GLN A 61 -8.46 15.08 16.79
C GLN A 61 -9.06 16.43 16.43
N LYS A 62 -9.74 17.11 17.37
CA LYS A 62 -10.33 18.44 17.15
C LYS A 62 -9.30 19.53 16.84
N HIS A 63 -8.06 19.35 17.31
CA HIS A 63 -6.96 20.27 17.00
C HIS A 63 -6.35 20.05 15.61
N ILE A 64 -6.72 18.95 14.94
CA ILE A 64 -6.11 18.54 13.68
C ILE A 64 -7.10 18.49 12.53
N LEU A 65 -8.31 17.99 12.77
CA LEU A 65 -9.38 18.00 11.79
C LEU A 65 -10.18 19.28 11.98
N ASN A 66 -10.54 19.93 10.88
CA ASN A 66 -11.44 21.09 10.96
C ASN A 66 -12.91 20.65 11.10
N ASP A 67 -13.78 21.57 11.48
CA ASP A 67 -15.20 21.27 11.72
C ASP A 67 -15.89 20.64 10.50
N THR A 68 -15.59 21.15 9.30
CA THR A 68 -16.14 20.61 8.05
C THR A 68 -15.70 19.17 7.78
N GLU A 69 -14.45 18.81 8.10
CA GLU A 69 -13.96 17.45 7.99
C GLU A 69 -14.68 16.52 8.97
N ILE A 70 -14.84 16.99 10.21
CA ILE A 70 -15.52 16.23 11.28
C ILE A 70 -16.99 15.97 10.91
N GLU A 71 -17.69 16.99 10.41
CA GLU A 71 -19.07 16.91 9.92
C GLU A 71 -19.19 15.96 8.72
N ASN A 72 -18.18 15.93 7.85
CA ASN A 72 -18.12 14.99 6.73
C ASN A 72 -17.75 13.55 7.14
N GLY A 73 -17.62 13.27 8.44
CA GLY A 73 -17.37 11.92 8.96
C GLY A 73 -15.89 11.55 9.03
N TRP A 74 -14.96 12.49 8.85
CA TRP A 74 -13.52 12.21 8.96
C TRP A 74 -13.08 12.01 10.41
N ARG A 75 -12.25 10.99 10.64
CA ARG A 75 -11.67 10.61 11.94
C ARG A 75 -10.22 10.15 11.76
N LEU A 76 -9.47 10.10 12.85
CA LEU A 76 -8.13 9.50 12.88
C LEU A 76 -8.21 8.11 13.51
N ALA A 77 -7.92 7.07 12.71
CA ALA A 77 -7.98 5.68 13.17
C ALA A 77 -7.06 5.41 14.37
N CYS A 78 -5.95 6.15 14.49
CA CYS A 78 -4.97 5.97 15.56
C CYS A 78 -5.47 6.34 16.95
N GLN A 79 -6.64 6.96 17.05
CA GLN A 79 -7.29 7.39 18.28
C GLN A 79 -8.64 6.69 18.51
N GLY A 80 -9.02 5.75 17.64
CA GLY A 80 -10.34 5.12 17.68
C GLY A 80 -10.31 3.66 18.10
N SER A 81 -11.38 3.24 18.79
CA SER A 81 -11.67 1.84 19.11
C SER A 81 -13.08 1.51 18.67
N VAL A 82 -13.30 0.28 18.20
CA VAL A 82 -14.59 -0.13 17.63
C VAL A 82 -15.55 -0.56 18.74
N LEU A 83 -16.61 0.21 18.93
CA LEU A 83 -17.62 -0.07 19.95
C LEU A 83 -18.82 -0.82 19.40
N ASP A 84 -19.29 -0.48 18.20
CA ASP A 84 -20.41 -1.10 17.52
C ASP A 84 -20.09 -1.23 16.02
N ASP A 85 -21.00 -1.81 15.25
CA ASP A 85 -20.78 -2.07 13.82
C ASP A 85 -20.51 -0.74 13.07
N ILE A 86 -19.47 -0.74 12.23
CA ILE A 86 -18.99 0.48 11.57
C ILE A 86 -18.57 0.20 10.13
N THR A 87 -18.92 1.12 9.24
CA THR A 87 -18.49 1.13 7.84
C THR A 87 -17.48 2.26 7.63
N ILE A 88 -16.26 1.90 7.25
CA ILE A 88 -15.13 2.79 7.12
C ILE A 88 -14.71 2.86 5.65
N GLU A 89 -14.66 4.07 5.11
CA GLU A 89 -14.03 4.36 3.83
C GLU A 89 -12.56 4.72 4.05
N LEU A 90 -11.68 3.97 3.40
CA LEU A 90 -10.24 4.17 3.43
C LEU A 90 -9.84 5.09 2.28
N ASP A 91 -9.41 6.31 2.63
CA ASP A 91 -8.93 7.32 1.67
C ASP A 91 -7.65 6.90 0.95
N GLN A 92 -6.87 5.98 1.55
CA GLN A 92 -5.61 5.50 0.98
C GLN A 92 -5.76 4.60 -0.27
N TRP A 93 -6.99 4.28 -0.69
CA TRP A 93 -7.25 3.56 -1.95
C TRP A 93 -7.31 4.47 -3.19
N LYS A 94 -6.98 5.76 -3.02
CA LYS A 94 -6.60 6.66 -4.10
C LYS A 94 -5.21 7.21 -3.81
N SER A 95 -4.18 6.39 -3.96
CA SER A 95 -2.90 6.97 -4.32
C SER A 95 -3.03 7.39 -5.77
N ASP A 96 -3.33 8.67 -6.01
CA ASP A 96 -3.08 9.28 -7.31
C ASP A 96 -1.60 9.01 -7.60
N VAL A 97 -1.31 8.16 -8.58
CA VAL A 97 0.05 7.97 -9.06
C VAL A 97 0.48 9.32 -9.59
N LEU A 98 1.40 9.98 -8.89
CA LEU A 98 1.94 11.27 -9.32
C LEU A 98 2.57 11.09 -10.70
N SER A 99 1.94 11.65 -11.73
CA SER A 99 2.46 11.67 -13.09
C SER A 99 3.34 12.90 -13.28
N ASP A 100 4.50 12.72 -13.90
CA ASP A 100 5.30 13.83 -14.42
C ASP A 100 4.70 14.28 -15.76
N ASP A 101 4.33 15.56 -15.87
CA ASP A 101 3.74 16.17 -17.07
C ASP A 101 4.82 16.73 -18.02
N SER A 102 6.08 16.32 -17.88
CA SER A 102 7.17 16.77 -18.76
C SER A 102 6.98 16.28 -20.20
N ASP A 103 7.14 17.19 -21.17
CA ASP A 103 7.07 16.86 -22.60
C ASP A 103 8.20 15.90 -22.95
N PHE A 104 7.85 14.70 -23.44
CA PHE A 104 8.82 13.71 -23.91
C PHE A 104 8.48 13.24 -25.32
N GLN A 105 9.51 12.78 -26.04
CA GLN A 105 9.32 12.22 -27.38
C GLN A 105 8.73 10.80 -27.26
N PHE A 106 7.43 10.67 -27.52
CA PHE A 106 6.76 9.37 -27.53
C PHE A 106 7.00 8.63 -28.85
N ILE A 107 7.52 7.41 -28.76
CA ILE A 107 7.72 6.51 -29.90
C ILE A 107 6.76 5.32 -29.70
N PRO A 108 5.68 5.22 -30.51
CA PRO A 108 4.75 4.09 -30.47
C PRO A 108 5.46 2.74 -30.66
N LEU A 109 5.08 1.75 -29.86
CA LEU A 109 5.58 0.37 -29.93
C LEU A 109 4.41 -0.62 -29.83
N ASP A 110 4.51 -1.77 -30.47
CA ASP A 110 3.44 -2.80 -30.47
C ASP A 110 3.17 -3.39 -29.07
N GLY A 111 1.89 -3.66 -28.80
CA GLY A 111 1.42 -4.40 -27.63
C GLY A 111 1.42 -3.61 -26.31
N LEU A 112 1.37 -4.34 -25.20
CA LEU A 112 1.19 -3.80 -23.86
C LEU A 112 2.51 -3.75 -23.07
N GLY A 113 2.59 -2.81 -22.15
CA GLY A 113 3.67 -2.67 -21.19
C GLY A 113 3.14 -2.55 -19.77
N VAL A 114 3.89 -3.03 -18.79
CA VAL A 114 3.62 -2.73 -17.38
C VAL A 114 4.77 -1.91 -16.81
N ALA A 115 4.45 -0.79 -16.17
CA ALA A 115 5.39 -0.01 -15.37
C ALA A 115 5.10 -0.27 -13.89
N ILE A 116 6.11 -0.63 -13.10
CA ILE A 116 5.98 -0.97 -11.68
C ILE A 116 6.94 -0.09 -10.87
N ASP A 117 6.41 0.64 -9.90
CA ASP A 117 7.19 1.24 -8.81
C ASP A 117 7.21 0.29 -7.61
N LEU A 118 8.37 -0.30 -7.37
CA LEU A 118 8.69 -1.17 -6.26
C LEU A 118 9.16 -0.32 -5.07
N GLY A 119 8.19 0.31 -4.42
CA GLY A 119 8.42 1.07 -3.20
C GLY A 119 8.65 0.18 -1.98
N THR A 120 9.22 0.78 -0.93
CA THR A 120 9.42 0.07 0.34
C THR A 120 8.08 -0.27 0.98
N THR A 121 7.12 0.66 1.02
CA THR A 121 5.81 0.41 1.65
C THR A 121 4.71 0.14 0.64
N THR A 122 4.68 0.91 -0.44
CA THR A 122 3.65 0.82 -1.48
C THR A 122 4.25 0.30 -2.77
N LEU A 123 3.55 -0.62 -3.41
CA LEU A 123 3.76 -1.07 -4.77
C LEU A 123 2.71 -0.37 -5.64
N ALA A 124 3.14 0.22 -6.75
CA ALA A 124 2.23 0.76 -7.76
C ALA A 124 2.57 0.13 -9.10
N ALA A 125 1.55 -0.27 -9.87
CA ALA A 125 1.73 -0.80 -11.21
C ALA A 125 0.70 -0.19 -12.16
N GLN A 126 1.12 0.08 -13.39
CA GLN A 126 0.27 0.59 -14.45
C GLN A 126 0.41 -0.30 -15.67
N LEU A 127 -0.73 -0.69 -16.25
CA LEU A 127 -0.78 -1.29 -17.57
C LEU A 127 -0.92 -0.19 -18.61
N VAL A 128 -0.07 -0.19 -19.62
CA VAL A 128 0.03 0.86 -20.62
C VAL A 128 -0.08 0.26 -22.01
N ASN A 129 -0.90 0.87 -22.86
CA ASN A 129 -0.88 0.63 -24.29
C ASN A 129 0.36 1.31 -24.88
N ARG A 130 1.28 0.54 -25.45
CA ARG A 130 2.56 1.09 -25.93
C ARG A 130 2.44 1.77 -27.30
N GLU A 131 1.33 1.61 -28.00
CA GLU A 131 1.05 2.27 -29.27
C GLU A 131 0.52 3.69 -29.06
N THR A 132 -0.32 3.87 -28.04
CA THR A 132 -1.00 5.14 -27.76
C THR A 132 -0.42 5.89 -26.57
N GLY A 133 0.28 5.20 -25.67
CA GLY A 133 0.73 5.74 -24.38
C GLY A 133 -0.35 5.78 -23.30
N GLU A 134 -1.55 5.27 -23.60
CA GLU A 134 -2.68 5.28 -22.68
C GLU A 134 -2.49 4.30 -21.51
N VAL A 135 -2.78 4.76 -20.29
CA VAL A 135 -2.84 3.90 -19.11
C VAL A 135 -4.19 3.19 -19.09
N LEU A 136 -4.18 1.88 -19.27
CA LEU A 136 -5.37 1.03 -19.36
C LEU A 136 -5.90 0.59 -17.99
N ALA A 137 -5.00 0.42 -17.02
CA ALA A 137 -5.35 0.03 -15.66
C ALA A 137 -4.23 0.44 -14.69
N VAL A 138 -4.61 0.63 -13.42
CA VAL A 138 -3.71 0.95 -12.32
C VAL A 138 -4.01 0.01 -11.16
N GLU A 139 -2.98 -0.55 -10.56
CA GLU A 139 -3.07 -1.39 -9.37
C GLU A 139 -2.09 -0.91 -8.31
N THR A 140 -2.52 -0.94 -7.06
CA THR A 140 -1.67 -0.60 -5.91
C THR A 140 -1.76 -1.69 -4.86
N ALA A 141 -0.67 -1.90 -4.12
CA ALA A 141 -0.65 -2.85 -3.02
C ALA A 141 0.35 -2.45 -1.95
N ILE A 142 0.13 -2.90 -0.73
CA ILE A 142 1.16 -2.85 0.31
C ILE A 142 2.25 -3.87 -0.03
N ASN A 143 3.51 -3.45 0.10
CA ASN A 143 4.66 -4.31 -0.10
C ASN A 143 4.65 -5.42 0.98
N PRO A 144 4.47 -6.70 0.60
CA PRO A 144 4.32 -7.80 1.55
C PRO A 144 5.60 -8.07 2.36
N GLN A 145 6.74 -7.49 1.94
CA GLN A 145 7.97 -7.52 2.72
C GLN A 145 7.89 -6.71 4.02
N ALA A 146 6.83 -5.92 4.24
CA ALA A 146 6.56 -5.24 5.51
C ALA A 146 6.59 -6.21 6.71
N LYS A 147 6.26 -7.50 6.51
CA LYS A 147 6.36 -8.54 7.55
C LYS A 147 7.79 -8.79 8.06
N PHE A 148 8.81 -8.38 7.30
CA PHE A 148 10.22 -8.50 7.66
C PHE A 148 10.83 -7.17 8.16
N GLY A 149 10.04 -6.09 8.17
CA GLY A 149 10.50 -4.76 8.58
C GLY A 149 9.73 -3.64 7.90
N GLY A 150 9.42 -2.60 8.69
CA GLY A 150 8.76 -1.39 8.22
C GLY A 150 9.66 -0.42 7.44
N ASP A 151 10.98 -0.61 7.51
CA ASP A 151 11.97 0.21 6.81
C ASP A 151 13.05 -0.63 6.11
N ILE A 152 13.89 0.05 5.35
CA ILE A 152 14.96 -0.56 4.54
C ILE A 152 16.01 -1.26 5.40
N MET A 153 16.44 -0.66 6.52
CA MET A 153 17.51 -1.20 7.35
C MET A 153 17.09 -2.50 8.02
N THR A 154 15.85 -2.55 8.51
CA THR A 154 15.28 -3.76 9.12
C THR A 154 15.15 -4.87 8.08
N ARG A 155 14.86 -4.54 6.82
CA ARG A 155 14.83 -5.49 5.71
C ARG A 155 16.22 -6.02 5.33
N ILE A 156 17.25 -5.16 5.34
CA ILE A 156 18.63 -5.60 5.12
C ILE A 156 19.05 -6.56 6.25
N ASP A 157 18.74 -6.24 7.51
CA ASP A 157 19.03 -7.12 8.66
C ASP A 157 18.27 -8.45 8.56
N ALA A 158 17.00 -8.43 8.14
CA ALA A 158 16.23 -9.66 7.91
C ALA A 158 16.82 -10.51 6.77
N ALA A 159 17.22 -9.88 5.66
CA ALA A 159 17.81 -10.58 4.53
C ALA A 159 19.15 -11.22 4.90
N SER A 160 20.00 -10.47 5.61
CA SER A 160 21.36 -10.87 5.98
C SER A 160 21.40 -11.75 7.24
N ARG A 161 21.11 -11.18 8.40
CA ARG A 161 21.24 -11.81 9.72
C ARG A 161 20.20 -12.92 9.93
N LEU A 162 18.96 -12.70 9.50
CA LEU A 162 17.89 -13.70 9.61
C LEU A 162 17.80 -14.65 8.40
N LYS A 163 18.67 -14.47 7.40
CA LYS A 163 18.75 -15.28 6.17
C LYS A 163 17.42 -15.41 5.44
N LYS A 164 16.62 -14.32 5.42
CA LYS A 164 15.27 -14.29 4.80
C LYS A 164 15.25 -13.81 3.36
N HIS A 165 16.40 -13.58 2.75
CA HIS A 165 16.53 -13.04 1.39
C HIS A 165 15.69 -13.79 0.34
N GLU A 166 15.80 -15.11 0.28
CA GLU A 166 15.05 -15.92 -0.69
C GLU A 166 13.53 -15.84 -0.47
N GLU A 167 13.09 -15.86 0.80
CA GLU A 167 11.68 -15.72 1.15
C GLU A 167 11.14 -14.33 0.74
N MET A 168 11.92 -13.28 0.97
CA MET A 168 11.59 -11.90 0.58
C MET A 168 11.52 -11.72 -0.93
N GLN A 169 12.43 -12.36 -1.66
CA GLN A 169 12.49 -12.35 -3.12
C GLN A 169 11.28 -13.07 -3.73
N GLN A 170 10.98 -14.29 -3.27
CA GLN A 170 9.83 -15.05 -3.75
C GLN A 170 8.52 -14.31 -3.47
N LEU A 171 8.40 -13.75 -2.26
CA LEU A 171 7.21 -13.01 -1.85
C LEU A 171 6.95 -11.80 -2.73
N ILE A 172 7.99 -11.00 -3.03
CA ILE A 172 7.80 -9.81 -3.88
C ILE A 172 7.52 -10.20 -5.33
N ARG A 173 8.21 -11.20 -5.88
CA ARG A 173 7.97 -11.66 -7.26
C ARG A 173 6.57 -12.20 -7.45
N SER A 174 6.08 -13.01 -6.50
CA SER A 174 4.70 -13.51 -6.52
C SER A 174 3.71 -12.35 -6.50
N LYS A 175 3.90 -11.39 -5.58
CA LYS A 175 2.97 -10.27 -5.46
C LYS A 175 2.94 -9.39 -6.72
N LEU A 176 4.09 -9.13 -7.35
CA LEU A 176 4.13 -8.38 -8.60
C LEU A 176 3.46 -9.15 -9.75
N MET A 177 3.59 -10.47 -9.80
CA MET A 177 2.88 -11.30 -10.78
C MET A 177 1.36 -11.26 -10.57
N ASP A 178 0.89 -11.28 -9.33
CA ASP A 178 -0.52 -11.14 -8.99
C ASP A 178 -1.04 -9.77 -9.47
N MET A 179 -0.31 -8.70 -9.19
CA MET A 179 -0.67 -7.34 -9.65
C MET A 179 -0.74 -7.24 -11.18
N ILE A 180 0.23 -7.83 -11.91
CA ILE A 180 0.19 -7.87 -13.39
C ILE A 180 -1.05 -8.63 -13.88
N THR A 181 -1.39 -9.73 -13.22
CA THR A 181 -2.55 -10.55 -13.57
C THR A 181 -3.86 -9.80 -13.34
N ASP A 182 -3.95 -9.06 -12.23
CA ASP A 182 -5.13 -8.27 -11.88
C ASP A 182 -5.30 -7.07 -12.82
N LEU A 183 -4.21 -6.39 -13.20
CA LEU A 183 -4.18 -5.35 -14.23
C LEU A 183 -4.75 -5.85 -15.57
N LEU A 184 -4.27 -7.00 -16.05
CA LEU A 184 -4.74 -7.56 -17.32
C LEU A 184 -6.21 -7.97 -17.26
N LYS A 185 -6.67 -8.53 -16.13
CA LYS A 185 -8.09 -8.89 -15.94
C LYS A 185 -8.98 -7.66 -15.90
N SER A 186 -8.60 -6.62 -15.17
CA SER A 186 -9.42 -5.41 -15.00
C SER A 186 -9.52 -4.59 -16.29
N SER A 187 -8.49 -4.63 -17.15
CA SER A 187 -8.51 -4.03 -18.48
C SER A 187 -9.07 -4.95 -19.58
N ASN A 188 -9.48 -6.18 -19.26
CA ASN A 188 -9.90 -7.19 -20.23
C ASN A 188 -8.87 -7.45 -21.34
N GLU A 189 -7.59 -7.48 -20.97
CA GLU A 189 -6.46 -7.71 -21.87
C GLU A 189 -5.81 -9.08 -21.67
N GLU A 190 -5.14 -9.56 -22.72
CA GLU A 190 -4.52 -10.87 -22.73
C GLU A 190 -3.01 -10.81 -22.44
N MET A 191 -2.51 -11.76 -21.63
CA MET A 191 -1.09 -11.88 -21.29
C MET A 191 -0.17 -11.94 -22.52
N MET A 192 -0.62 -12.53 -23.63
CA MET A 192 0.16 -12.63 -24.87
C MET A 192 0.43 -11.29 -25.56
N LYS A 193 -0.34 -10.24 -25.25
CA LYS A 193 -0.07 -8.88 -25.70
C LYS A 193 0.97 -8.15 -24.83
N LEU A 194 1.25 -8.62 -23.61
CA LEU A 194 2.27 -8.02 -22.74
C LEU A 194 3.67 -8.28 -23.31
N LYS A 195 4.33 -7.22 -23.80
CA LYS A 195 5.64 -7.30 -24.43
C LYS A 195 6.79 -6.85 -23.53
N ARG A 196 6.51 -6.03 -22.52
CA ARG A 196 7.55 -5.46 -21.65
C ARG A 196 7.03 -5.16 -20.26
N VAL A 197 7.84 -5.46 -19.25
CA VAL A 197 7.65 -5.01 -17.87
C VAL A 197 8.87 -4.19 -17.48
N ILE A 198 8.64 -3.01 -16.92
CA ILE A 198 9.68 -2.15 -16.35
C ILE A 198 9.40 -2.06 -14.85
N ILE A 199 10.42 -2.33 -14.05
CA ILE A 199 10.36 -2.23 -12.59
C ILE A 199 11.39 -1.20 -12.17
N VAL A 200 10.95 -0.18 -11.45
CA VAL A 200 11.79 0.82 -10.80
C VAL A 200 11.66 0.65 -9.30
N GLY A 201 12.67 1.06 -8.55
CA GLY A 201 12.65 0.99 -7.09
C GLY A 201 14.00 1.44 -6.54
N ASN A 202 14.06 1.69 -5.23
CA ASN A 202 15.35 1.95 -4.60
C ASN A 202 16.27 0.72 -4.68
N ALA A 203 17.58 0.94 -4.55
CA ALA A 203 18.59 -0.09 -4.78
C ALA A 203 18.37 -1.36 -3.93
N VAL A 204 17.93 -1.23 -2.68
CA VAL A 204 17.70 -2.39 -1.80
C VAL A 204 16.53 -3.22 -2.32
N MET A 205 15.41 -2.59 -2.68
CA MET A 205 14.26 -3.33 -3.20
C MET A 205 14.57 -3.99 -4.54
N HIS A 206 15.28 -3.28 -5.42
CA HIS A 206 15.76 -3.81 -6.69
C HIS A 206 16.66 -5.03 -6.50
N ASN A 207 17.63 -4.95 -5.57
CA ASN A 207 18.54 -6.05 -5.28
C ASN A 207 17.81 -7.26 -4.70
N ILE A 208 16.86 -7.08 -3.77
CA ILE A 208 16.04 -8.18 -3.24
C ILE A 208 15.23 -8.84 -4.38
N PHE A 209 14.60 -8.05 -5.26
CA PHE A 209 13.87 -8.59 -6.40
C PHE A 209 14.79 -9.40 -7.33
N CYS A 210 16.00 -8.89 -7.62
CA CYS A 210 17.01 -9.55 -8.44
C CYS A 210 17.66 -10.76 -7.77
N GLY A 211 17.53 -10.89 -6.45
CA GLY A 211 18.21 -11.93 -5.67
C GLY A 211 19.67 -11.60 -5.36
N ILE A 212 20.07 -10.33 -5.48
CA ILE A 212 21.40 -9.82 -5.17
C ILE A 212 21.52 -9.59 -3.66
N ASP A 213 22.67 -9.93 -3.08
CA ASP A 213 22.92 -9.75 -1.65
C ASP A 213 22.89 -8.26 -1.27
N VAL A 214 22.03 -7.92 -0.32
CA VAL A 214 21.87 -6.54 0.19
C VAL A 214 22.68 -6.29 1.47
N THR A 215 23.39 -7.29 2.00
CA THR A 215 24.21 -7.15 3.21
C THR A 215 25.20 -5.99 3.14
N PRO A 216 25.97 -5.78 2.05
CA PRO A 216 26.95 -4.69 1.98
C PRO A 216 26.33 -3.29 2.10
N MET A 217 25.06 -3.15 1.74
CA MET A 217 24.31 -1.89 1.81
C MET A 217 23.98 -1.46 3.24
N GLY A 218 24.02 -2.40 4.20
CA GLY A 218 23.69 -2.15 5.61
C GLY A 218 24.87 -1.75 6.49
N TYR A 219 26.10 -1.86 5.98
CA TYR A 219 27.32 -1.63 6.75
C TYR A 219 28.30 -0.76 5.97
N HIS A 220 29.02 0.12 6.66
CA HIS A 220 30.06 0.93 6.04
C HIS A 220 31.05 0.03 5.28
N PRO A 221 31.35 0.30 3.99
CA PRO A 221 31.16 1.57 3.27
C PRO A 221 29.85 1.74 2.47
N PHE A 222 28.82 0.93 2.73
CA PHE A 222 27.48 0.98 2.12
C PHE A 222 27.49 0.71 0.61
N GLU A 223 28.14 -0.38 0.21
CA GLU A 223 28.25 -0.77 -1.21
C GLU A 223 26.90 -1.26 -1.76
N PRO A 224 26.46 -0.75 -2.92
CA PRO A 224 25.18 -1.10 -3.54
C PRO A 224 25.19 -2.44 -4.28
#